data_AF-A0A1Y2LMC4-F1
#
_entry.id   AF-A0A1Y2LMC4-F1
#
_cell.length_a   1.000
_cell.length_b   1.000
_cell.length_c   1.000
_cell.angle_alpha   90.00
_cell.angle_beta   90.00
_cell.angle_gamma   90.00
#
_symmetry.space_group_name_H-M   'P 1'
#
loop_
_entity.id
_entity.type
_entity.pdbx_description
1 polymer ?
#
loop_
_entity_poly.entity_id
_entity_poly.type
_entity_poly.pdbx_seq_one_letter_code
_entity_poly.pdbx_strand_id
1 'polypeptide(L)'
;MSFIQRRALSTLIPPKIASPNAIGSSPNAVRMQKVVGFYEKLPRGAAPEVQAKGLLGRYQKRYMGKNASAMPLVHVIGALIALGYAQNYYFHLRHHKNNVHH
;
A
#
# COMPACT_ATOMS: atom_id res chain seq x y z
N MET A 1 -18.02 20.35 -44.30
CA MET A 1 -18.82 20.34 -43.06
C MET A 1 -18.17 19.39 -42.06
N SER A 2 -17.31 19.88 -41.15
CA SER A 2 -16.62 19.00 -40.19
C SER A 2 -17.54 18.61 -39.04
N PHE A 3 -17.72 17.32 -38.81
CA PHE A 3 -18.41 16.78 -37.65
C PHE A 3 -17.61 17.11 -36.37
N ILE A 4 -18.06 18.09 -35.58
CA ILE A 4 -17.44 18.44 -34.30
C ILE A 4 -17.93 17.43 -33.25
N GLN A 5 -17.24 16.29 -33.15
CA GLN A 5 -17.51 15.21 -32.18
C GLN A 5 -17.35 15.64 -30.71
N ARG A 6 -16.75 16.82 -30.44
CA ARG A 6 -16.47 17.32 -29.08
C ARG A 6 -17.74 17.66 -28.27
N ARG A 7 -18.85 18.03 -28.91
CA ARG A 7 -20.11 18.37 -28.20
C ARG A 7 -20.84 17.12 -27.69
N ALA A 8 -20.77 16.00 -28.41
CA ALA A 8 -21.39 14.74 -28.00
C ALA A 8 -20.71 14.10 -26.78
N LEU A 9 -19.40 14.35 -26.58
CA LEU A 9 -18.66 13.85 -25.42
C LEU A 9 -18.83 14.73 -24.16
N SER A 10 -19.29 15.99 -24.32
CA SER A 10 -19.49 16.90 -23.17
C SER A 10 -20.70 16.54 -22.30
N THR A 11 -21.64 15.75 -22.81
CA THR A 11 -22.81 15.27 -22.03
C THR A 11 -22.56 13.92 -21.38
N LEU A 12 -21.51 13.20 -21.76
CA LEU A 12 -21.16 11.89 -21.22
C LEU A 12 -20.34 11.99 -19.93
N ILE A 13 -19.54 13.06 -19.80
CA ILE A 13 -18.70 13.28 -18.63
C ILE A 13 -19.47 14.19 -17.67
N PRO A 14 -19.96 13.66 -16.54
CA PRO A 14 -20.68 14.48 -15.57
C PRO A 14 -19.75 15.60 -15.04
N PRO A 15 -20.30 16.79 -14.75
CA PRO A 15 -19.51 17.92 -14.25
C PRO A 15 -18.80 17.54 -12.96
N LYS A 16 -17.69 18.22 -12.65
CA LYS A 16 -16.92 18.00 -11.43
C LYS A 16 -17.75 18.39 -10.21
N ILE A 17 -18.45 17.42 -9.64
CA ILE A 17 -19.27 17.57 -8.45
C ILE A 17 -18.39 17.47 -7.20
N ALA A 18 -18.63 18.34 -6.21
CA ALA A 18 -17.83 18.40 -4.99
C ALA A 18 -17.90 17.09 -4.17
N SER A 19 -19.01 16.35 -4.30
CA SER A 19 -19.21 15.03 -3.71
C SER A 19 -20.38 14.33 -4.42
N PRO A 20 -20.17 13.17 -5.07
CA PRO A 20 -21.25 12.34 -5.61
C PRO A 20 -22.32 11.98 -4.58
N ASN A 21 -21.90 11.79 -3.33
CA ASN A 21 -22.77 11.37 -2.23
C ASN A 21 -23.66 12.49 -1.69
N ALA A 22 -23.39 13.76 -2.03
CA ALA A 22 -24.18 14.90 -1.57
C ALA A 22 -25.37 15.22 -2.50
N ILE A 23 -25.38 14.68 -3.72
CA ILE A 23 -26.44 14.93 -4.70
C ILE A 23 -27.68 14.10 -4.31
N GLY A 24 -28.80 14.78 -4.05
CA GLY A 24 -30.05 14.15 -3.62
C GLY A 24 -30.12 13.80 -2.13
N SER A 25 -29.06 14.03 -1.37
CA SER A 25 -29.11 13.88 0.09
C SER A 25 -29.97 14.99 0.71
N SER A 26 -30.91 14.63 1.60
CA SER A 26 -31.66 15.61 2.37
C SER A 26 -30.68 16.51 3.14
N PRO A 27 -30.86 17.84 3.19
CA PRO A 27 -30.04 18.75 4.00
C PRO A 27 -29.98 18.31 5.48
N ASN A 28 -31.03 17.62 5.96
CA ASN A 28 -31.10 17.06 7.30
C ASN A 28 -30.21 15.82 7.49
N ALA A 29 -29.97 15.03 6.44
CA ALA A 29 -29.07 13.87 6.49
C ALA A 29 -27.62 14.30 6.73
N VAL A 30 -27.17 15.37 6.05
CA VAL A 30 -25.82 15.93 6.26
C VAL A 30 -25.67 16.51 7.67
N ARG A 31 -26.69 17.18 8.20
CA ARG A 31 -26.68 17.65 9.61
C ARG A 31 -26.60 16.49 10.59
N MET A 32 -27.39 15.43 10.36
CA MET A 32 -27.40 14.26 11.24
C MET A 32 -26.04 13.55 11.22
N GLN A 33 -25.41 13.37 10.05
CA GLN A 33 -24.06 12.80 9.94
C GLN A 33 -23.00 13.63 10.68
N LYS A 34 -23.13 14.97 10.67
CA LYS A 34 -22.23 15.85 11.43
C LYS A 34 -22.39 15.69 12.94
N VAL A 35 -23.62 15.53 13.42
CA VAL A 35 -23.89 15.31 14.86
C VAL A 35 -23.36 13.94 15.30
N VAL A 36 -23.64 12.88 14.54
CA VAL A 36 -23.10 11.54 14.81
C VAL A 36 -21.58 11.56 14.78
N GLY A 37 -20.98 12.14 13.73
CA GLY A 37 -19.54 12.26 13.59
C GLY A 37 -18.88 13.10 14.69
N PHE A 38 -19.58 14.10 15.24
CA PHE A 38 -19.10 14.86 16.40
C PHE A 38 -18.99 13.96 17.62
N TYR A 39 -20.03 13.17 17.94
CA TYR A 39 -20.01 12.26 19.09
C TYR A 39 -19.09 11.05 18.92
N GLU A 40 -18.93 10.56 17.70
CA GLU A 40 -17.95 9.51 17.37
C GLU A 40 -16.52 9.99 17.57
N LYS A 41 -16.23 11.25 17.20
CA LYS A 41 -14.90 11.86 17.23
C LYS A 41 -14.63 12.66 18.50
N LEU A 42 -15.48 12.56 19.53
CA LEU A 42 -15.11 13.09 20.84
C LEU A 42 -13.72 12.54 21.20
N PRO A 43 -12.80 13.34 21.75
CA PRO A 43 -11.45 12.90 22.06
C PRO A 43 -11.45 11.77 23.09
N ARG A 44 -11.65 10.55 22.62
CA ARG A 44 -11.27 9.32 23.29
C ARG A 44 -9.75 9.34 23.16
N GLY A 45 -9.03 9.30 24.28
CA GLY A 45 -7.56 9.45 24.30
C GLY A 45 -6.84 8.57 23.27
N ALA A 46 -5.55 8.82 23.05
CA ALA A 46 -4.77 8.18 21.98
C ALA A 46 -5.11 6.68 21.84
N ALA A 47 -5.54 6.28 20.64
CA ALA A 47 -5.91 4.89 20.37
C ALA A 47 -4.74 3.97 20.75
N PRO A 48 -5.02 2.83 21.42
CA PRO A 48 -3.96 1.92 21.83
C PRO A 48 -3.15 1.46 20.61
N GLU A 49 -1.83 1.35 20.78
CA GLU A 49 -0.99 0.85 19.70
C GLU A 49 -1.47 -0.54 19.26
N VAL A 50 -1.63 -0.70 17.95
CA VAL A 50 -1.94 -2.01 17.36
C VAL A 50 -0.85 -2.99 17.77
N GLN A 51 -1.21 -3.96 18.61
CA GLN A 51 -0.28 -5.01 19.01
C GLN A 51 0.00 -5.90 17.81
N ALA A 52 1.28 -6.02 17.46
CA ALA A 52 1.72 -6.90 16.41
C ALA A 52 1.45 -8.36 16.80
N LYS A 53 0.56 -9.03 16.05
CA LYS A 53 0.28 -10.46 16.19
C LYS A 53 1.00 -11.25 15.09
N GLY A 54 1.48 -12.44 15.44
CA GLY A 54 2.20 -13.32 14.52
C GLY A 54 3.63 -12.88 14.20
N LEU A 55 4.36 -13.73 13.47
CA LEU A 55 5.77 -13.50 13.12
C LEU A 55 5.94 -12.28 12.20
N LEU A 56 5.14 -12.19 11.14
CA LEU A 56 5.17 -11.08 10.19
C LEU A 56 4.77 -9.75 10.85
N GLY A 57 3.74 -9.76 11.71
CA GLY A 57 3.33 -8.56 12.43
C GLY A 57 4.43 -8.01 13.33
N ARG A 58 5.19 -8.89 14.01
CA ARG A 58 6.34 -8.48 14.83
C ARG A 58 7.45 -7.87 13.99
N TYR A 59 7.77 -8.47 12.85
CA TYR A 59 8.76 -7.95 11.92
C TYR A 59 8.34 -6.58 11.35
N GLN A 60 7.08 -6.45 10.92
CA GLN A 60 6.50 -5.19 10.44
C GLN A 60 6.55 -4.10 11.52
N LYS A 61 6.15 -4.41 12.76
CA LYS A 61 6.23 -3.44 13.86
C LYS A 61 7.66 -2.97 14.13
N ARG A 62 8.65 -3.87 14.01
CA ARG A 62 10.06 -3.57 14.25
C ARG A 62 10.70 -2.68 13.19
N TYR A 63 10.38 -2.88 11.91
CA TYR A 63 11.08 -2.22 10.79
C TYR A 63 10.24 -1.25 9.96
N MET A 64 8.91 -1.35 10.02
CA MET A 64 7.97 -0.57 9.19
C MET A 64 6.92 0.17 10.05
N GLY A 65 7.07 0.14 11.37
CA GLY A 65 6.21 0.84 12.32
C GLY A 65 6.64 2.31 12.53
N LYS A 66 6.52 2.78 13.77
CA LYS A 66 6.87 4.15 14.16
C LYS A 66 8.34 4.51 13.90
N ASN A 67 9.23 3.51 13.95
CA ASN A 67 10.64 3.63 13.63
C ASN A 67 10.93 2.97 12.28
N ALA A 68 10.45 3.59 11.20
CA ALA A 68 10.68 3.07 9.86
C ALA A 68 12.19 3.00 9.56
N SER A 69 12.65 1.83 9.10
CA SER A 69 14.05 1.57 8.80
C SER A 69 14.18 0.98 7.40
N ALA A 70 15.31 1.25 6.73
CA ALA A 70 15.65 0.65 5.44
C ALA A 70 16.07 -0.83 5.55
N MET A 71 16.16 -1.39 6.76
CA MET A 71 16.55 -2.78 7.00
C MET A 71 15.77 -3.84 6.21
N PRO A 72 14.46 -3.71 5.95
CA PRO A 72 13.75 -4.66 5.09
C PRO A 72 14.33 -4.76 3.69
N LEU A 73 14.81 -3.65 3.11
CA LEU A 73 15.47 -3.68 1.81
C LEU A 73 16.80 -4.45 1.90
N VAL A 74 17.58 -4.21 2.95
CA VAL A 74 18.84 -4.93 3.19
C VAL A 74 18.59 -6.43 3.35
N HIS A 75 17.57 -6.84 4.11
CA HIS A 75 17.22 -8.26 4.26
C HIS A 75 16.83 -8.90 2.92
N VAL A 76 16.07 -8.20 2.08
CA VAL A 76 15.69 -8.69 0.74
C VAL A 76 16.92 -8.84 -0.15
N ILE A 77 17.79 -7.83 -0.20
CA ILE A 77 19.03 -7.89 -0.99
C ILE A 77 19.91 -9.06 -0.51
N GLY A 78 20.11 -9.18 0.80
CA GLY A 78 20.88 -10.28 1.39
C GLY A 78 20.29 -11.65 1.06
N ALA A 79 18.97 -11.80 1.14
CA ALA A 79 18.28 -13.03 0.77
C ALA A 79 18.48 -13.39 -0.71
N LEU A 80 18.38 -12.40 -1.60
CA LEU A 80 18.60 -12.60 -3.04
C LEU A 80 20.04 -13.00 -3.36
N ILE A 81 21.03 -12.37 -2.73
CA ILE A 81 22.45 -12.73 -2.90
C ILE A 81 22.70 -14.16 -2.42
N ALA A 82 22.22 -14.51 -1.22
CA ALA A 82 22.41 -15.84 -0.67
C ALA A 82 21.75 -16.93 -1.54
N LEU A 83 20.51 -16.69 -1.99
CA LEU A 83 19.80 -17.59 -2.88
C LEU A 83 20.50 -17.71 -4.24
N GLY A 84 20.94 -16.59 -4.82
CA GLY A 84 21.67 -16.56 -6.09
C GLY A 84 23.00 -17.31 -5.99
N TYR A 85 23.75 -17.15 -4.90
CA TYR A 85 24.98 -17.90 -4.66
C TYR A 85 24.70 -19.40 -4.48
N ALA A 86 23.67 -19.77 -3.71
CA ALA A 86 23.29 -21.17 -3.53
C ALA A 86 22.91 -21.83 -4.86
N GLN A 87 22.15 -21.12 -5.70
CA GLN A 87 21.80 -21.56 -7.06
C GLN A 87 23.05 -21.73 -7.92
N ASN A 88 23.91 -20.71 -7.97
CA ASN A 88 25.15 -20.75 -8.75
C ASN A 88 26.06 -21.89 -8.28
N TYR A 89 26.14 -22.11 -6.97
CA TYR A 89 26.91 -23.20 -6.39
C TYR A 89 26.36 -24.57 -6.79
N TYR A 90 25.05 -24.75 -6.68
CA TYR A 90 24.40 -26.02 -6.99
C TYR A 90 24.50 -26.37 -8.48
N PHE A 91 24.25 -25.42 -9.38
CA PHE A 91 24.18 -25.68 -10.82
C PHE A 91 25.50 -25.52 -11.57
N HIS A 92 26.41 -24.66 -11.10
CA HIS A 92 27.67 -24.38 -11.80
C HIS A 92 28.87 -24.76 -10.93
N LEU A 93 29.12 -24.07 -9.80
CA LEU A 93 30.42 -24.16 -9.10
C LEU A 93 30.74 -25.56 -8.55
N ARG A 94 29.75 -26.35 -8.12
CA ARG A 94 29.98 -27.71 -7.61
C ARG A 94 30.59 -28.65 -8.65
N HIS A 95 30.34 -28.41 -9.94
CA HIS A 95 30.83 -29.27 -11.02
C HIS A 95 32.23 -28.89 -11.51
N HIS A 96 32.72 -27.70 -11.12
CA HIS A 96 34.06 -27.23 -11.51
C HIS A 96 35.20 -27.86 -10.69
N LYS A 97 34.92 -28.65 -9.63
CA LYS A 97 35.98 -29.30 -8.82
C LYS A 97 36.73 -30.41 -9.57
N ASN A 98 36.17 -30.97 -10.64
CA ASN A 98 36.77 -32.08 -11.39
C ASN A 98 37.59 -31.66 -12.62
N ASN A 99 37.73 -30.36 -12.88
CA ASN A 99 38.57 -29.82 -13.95
C ASN A 99 39.72 -29.02 -13.36
N VAL A 100 40.92 -29.15 -13.93
CA VAL A 100 42.13 -28.46 -13.48
C VAL A 100 41.95 -26.96 -13.69
N HIS A 101 42.02 -26.18 -12.62
CA HIS A 101 42.09 -24.72 -12.70
C HIS A 101 43.57 -24.32 -12.78
N HIS A 102 43.96 -23.68 -13.88
CA HIS A 102 45.28 -23.05 -14.05
C HIS A 102 45.21 -21.57 -13.66
#